data_AF-A0A7W5NIJ2-F1
#
_entry.id   AF-A0A7W5NIJ2-F1
#
_cell.length_a   1.000
_cell.length_b   1.000
_cell.length_c   1.000
_cell.angle_alpha   90.00
_cell.angle_beta   90.00
_cell.angle_gamma   90.00
#
_symmetry.space_group_name_H-M   'P 1'
#
loop_
_entity.id
_entity.type
_entity.pdbx_description
1 polymer ?
#
loop_
_entity_poly.entity_id
_entity_poly.type
_entity_poly.pdbx_seq_one_letter_code
_entity_poly.pdbx_strand_id
1 'polypeptide(L)'
;MTVEQTHTEKETLSVEVNIPGHAPRKTTALFERTRKELIEREGGRCFVCNATAGESGHPPEAHHHPIERSLAELIDWDRFKADALAGVWGERIRAFDWATFTSWEQFVDDMTVNGMLLCKAHHIGKDEGIHAMPFPLWIAQKYAKEGYQFSEVEVIHHAT
;
A
#
# COMPACT_ATOMS: atom_id res chain seq x y z
N MET A 1 23.50 10.33 -11.38
CA MET A 1 23.67 9.61 -12.67
C MET A 1 22.30 9.43 -13.28
N THR A 2 22.03 9.97 -14.46
CA THR A 2 20.76 9.80 -15.19
C THR A 2 20.63 8.36 -15.72
N VAL A 3 19.42 7.90 -16.07
CA VAL A 3 19.25 6.67 -16.87
C VAL A 3 19.23 7.09 -18.33
N GLU A 4 20.16 6.60 -19.14
CA GLU A 4 20.34 7.05 -20.53
C GLU A 4 19.64 6.13 -21.56
N GLN A 5 19.29 4.90 -21.15
CA GLN A 5 18.62 3.92 -21.99
C GLN A 5 17.55 3.19 -21.19
N THR A 6 16.38 3.00 -21.79
CA THR A 6 15.26 2.25 -21.23
C THR A 6 14.84 1.14 -22.19
N HIS A 7 14.36 0.03 -21.63
CA HIS A 7 13.75 -1.06 -22.38
C HIS A 7 12.33 -1.26 -21.84
N THR A 8 11.37 -1.38 -22.74
CA THR A 8 9.99 -1.70 -22.37
C THR A 8 9.87 -3.20 -22.15
N GLU A 9 9.55 -3.59 -20.92
CA GLU A 9 9.07 -4.94 -20.61
C GLU A 9 7.55 -4.94 -20.66
N LYS A 10 6.95 -5.84 -21.44
CA LYS A 10 5.51 -5.98 -21.55
C LYS A 10 5.12 -7.41 -21.22
N GLU A 11 4.33 -7.55 -20.18
CA GLU A 11 3.80 -8.84 -19.72
C GLU A 11 2.26 -8.81 -19.74
N THR A 12 1.65 -9.98 -19.96
CA THR A 12 0.22 -10.18 -19.70
C THR A 12 0.10 -11.05 -18.46
N LEU A 13 -0.39 -10.48 -17.36
CA LEU A 13 -0.64 -11.21 -16.12
C LEU A 13 -2.11 -11.62 -16.06
N SER A 14 -2.38 -12.91 -15.91
CA SER A 14 -3.72 -13.44 -15.63
C SER A 14 -3.65 -14.24 -14.34
N VAL A 15 -4.46 -13.86 -13.36
CA VAL A 15 -4.51 -14.50 -12.04
C VAL A 15 -5.97 -14.87 -11.75
N GLU A 16 -6.21 -16.15 -11.57
CA GLU A 16 -7.49 -16.68 -11.10
C GLU A 16 -7.24 -17.40 -9.78
N VAL A 17 -7.86 -16.92 -8.69
CA VAL A 17 -7.70 -17.48 -7.35
C VAL A 17 -9.05 -17.49 -6.62
N ASN A 18 -9.24 -18.50 -5.78
CA ASN A 18 -10.39 -18.55 -4.88
C ASN A 18 -10.04 -17.77 -3.60
N ILE A 19 -10.84 -16.77 -3.26
CA ILE A 19 -10.75 -16.05 -1.98
C ILE A 19 -12.02 -16.30 -1.16
N PRO A 20 -11.96 -16.22 0.18
CA PRO A 20 -13.16 -16.34 1.00
C PRO A 20 -14.21 -15.29 0.62
N GLY A 21 -15.49 -15.66 0.69
CA GLY A 21 -16.56 -14.67 0.67
C GLY A 21 -16.49 -13.79 1.90
N HIS A 22 -16.71 -12.49 1.74
CA HIS A 22 -16.73 -11.54 2.85
C HIS A 22 -17.94 -10.61 2.75
N ALA A 23 -18.35 -10.03 3.87
CA ALA A 23 -19.41 -9.03 3.89
C ALA A 23 -19.05 -7.82 2.98
N PRO A 24 -20.05 -7.09 2.46
CA PRO A 24 -19.80 -5.85 1.75
C PRO A 24 -18.94 -4.89 2.58
N ARG A 25 -17.98 -4.23 1.94
CA ARG A 25 -17.09 -3.28 2.60
C ARG A 25 -17.92 -2.14 3.19
N LYS A 26 -17.69 -1.87 4.48
CA LYS A 26 -18.20 -0.69 5.18
C LYS A 26 -17.03 0.03 5.81
N THR A 27 -16.91 1.33 5.56
CA THR A 27 -15.93 2.17 6.24
C THR A 27 -16.24 2.19 7.74
N THR A 28 -15.26 1.83 8.56
CA THR A 28 -15.40 1.85 10.02
C THR A 28 -14.91 3.17 10.61
N ALA A 29 -15.41 3.54 11.80
CA ALA A 29 -14.95 4.74 12.49
C ALA A 29 -13.45 4.66 12.86
N LEU A 30 -12.93 3.45 13.06
CA LEU A 30 -11.51 3.18 13.23
C LEU A 30 -10.76 3.63 11.97
N PHE A 31 -11.10 3.07 10.82
CA PHE A 31 -10.50 3.42 9.53
C PHE A 31 -10.53 4.92 9.25
N GLU A 32 -11.69 5.58 9.42
CA GLU A 32 -11.82 7.01 9.14
C GLU A 32 -10.90 7.88 10.00
N ARG A 33 -10.75 7.52 11.27
CA ARG A 33 -9.87 8.24 12.21
C ARG A 33 -8.41 7.97 11.86
N THR A 34 -8.00 6.71 11.81
CA THR A 34 -6.59 6.32 11.62
C THR A 34 -6.08 6.64 10.22
N ARG A 35 -6.97 6.74 9.21
CA ARG A 35 -6.60 7.25 7.88
C ARG A 35 -6.11 8.69 7.95
N LYS A 36 -6.70 9.54 8.78
CA LYS A 36 -6.25 10.93 8.93
C LYS A 36 -4.89 10.99 9.61
N GLU A 37 -4.69 10.16 10.64
CA GLU A 37 -3.41 10.01 11.32
C GLU A 37 -2.32 9.50 10.37
N LEU A 38 -2.64 8.53 9.50
CA LEU A 38 -1.75 8.07 8.42
C LEU A 38 -1.38 9.23 7.48
N ILE A 39 -2.37 10.01 7.02
CA ILE A 39 -2.12 11.14 6.12
C ILE A 39 -1.18 12.17 6.77
N GLU A 40 -1.42 12.52 8.03
CA GLU A 40 -0.58 13.45 8.78
C GLU A 40 0.85 12.90 8.96
N ARG A 41 0.98 11.64 9.38
CA ARG A 41 2.26 10.96 9.59
C ARG A 41 3.13 10.93 8.35
N GLU A 42 2.54 10.67 7.19
CA GLU A 42 3.26 10.60 5.91
C GLU A 42 3.34 11.97 5.19
N GLY A 43 2.91 13.06 5.85
CA GLY A 43 2.93 14.40 5.28
C GLY A 43 2.04 14.58 4.04
N GLY A 44 1.02 13.71 3.87
CA GLY A 44 0.13 13.71 2.72
C GLY A 44 0.81 13.31 1.41
N ARG A 45 1.92 12.57 1.47
CA ARG A 45 2.73 12.18 0.30
C ARG A 45 2.57 10.71 -0.05
N CYS A 46 2.56 10.41 -1.34
CA CYS A 46 2.56 9.04 -1.85
C CYS A 46 3.84 8.29 -1.42
N PHE A 47 3.69 7.05 -0.95
CA PHE A 47 4.83 6.20 -0.60
C PHE A 47 5.76 5.92 -1.79
N VAL A 48 5.22 5.83 -3.01
CA VAL A 48 6.00 5.50 -4.22
C VAL A 48 6.68 6.74 -4.79
N CYS A 49 5.91 7.76 -5.19
CA CYS A 49 6.45 8.93 -5.92
C CYS A 49 6.58 10.21 -5.08
N ASN A 50 6.35 10.17 -3.77
CA ASN A 50 6.36 11.34 -2.88
C ASN A 50 5.42 12.50 -3.26
N ALA A 51 4.61 12.38 -4.31
CA ALA A 51 3.70 13.41 -4.76
C ALA A 51 2.66 13.73 -3.67
N THR A 52 2.42 15.02 -3.49
CA THR A 52 1.29 15.56 -2.74
C THR A 52 0.00 15.43 -3.55
N ALA A 53 -1.14 15.65 -2.88
CA ALA A 53 -2.44 15.71 -3.54
C ALA A 53 -2.50 16.72 -4.72
N GLY A 54 -1.78 17.85 -4.59
CA GLY A 54 -1.72 18.88 -5.63
C GLY A 54 -0.92 18.44 -6.85
N GLU A 55 0.23 17.79 -6.62
CA GLU A 55 1.10 17.27 -7.70
C GLU A 55 0.44 16.10 -8.43
N SER A 56 -0.24 15.20 -7.73
CA SER A 56 -0.94 14.06 -8.34
C SER A 56 -2.35 14.37 -8.83
N GLY A 57 -2.85 15.60 -8.64
CA GLY A 57 -4.20 16.01 -9.04
C GLY A 57 -5.36 15.33 -8.31
N HIS A 58 -5.09 14.56 -7.26
CA HIS A 58 -6.06 13.74 -6.53
C HIS A 58 -5.69 13.61 -5.05
N PRO A 59 -6.67 13.54 -4.11
CA PRO A 59 -6.38 13.26 -2.71
C PRO A 59 -5.67 11.91 -2.53
N PRO A 60 -4.79 11.77 -1.53
CA PRO A 60 -4.14 10.50 -1.26
C PRO A 60 -5.13 9.47 -0.69
N GLU A 61 -4.85 8.22 -1.01
CA GLU A 61 -5.64 7.05 -0.70
C GLU A 61 -4.87 6.16 0.29
N ALA A 62 -5.59 5.60 1.26
CA ALA A 62 -5.03 4.64 2.20
C ALA A 62 -5.19 3.23 1.63
N HIS A 63 -4.07 2.54 1.44
CA HIS A 63 -3.97 1.17 1.01
C HIS A 63 -3.73 0.25 2.21
N HIS A 64 -4.32 -0.95 2.20
CA HIS A 64 -4.14 -1.93 3.26
C HIS A 64 -2.85 -2.72 3.04
N HIS A 65 -1.88 -2.62 3.95
CA HIS A 65 -0.61 -3.35 3.84
C HIS A 65 -0.05 -3.63 5.24
N PRO A 66 0.38 -4.87 5.55
CA PRO A 66 0.57 -6.00 4.63
C PRO A 66 -0.67 -6.86 4.36
N ILE A 67 -1.76 -6.68 5.13
CA ILE A 67 -2.96 -7.52 4.99
C ILE A 67 -4.07 -6.76 4.29
N GLU A 68 -4.42 -7.22 3.09
CA GLU A 68 -5.58 -6.72 2.36
C GLU A 68 -6.88 -6.99 3.09
N ARG A 69 -7.76 -6.00 3.11
CA ARG A 69 -9.05 -6.15 3.78
C ARG A 69 -9.92 -7.27 3.19
N SER A 70 -9.89 -7.46 1.87
CA SER A 70 -10.62 -8.54 1.20
C SER A 70 -10.08 -9.94 1.53
N LEU A 71 -8.87 -10.02 2.11
CA LEU A 71 -8.22 -11.27 2.47
C LEU A 71 -8.22 -11.51 3.99
N ALA A 72 -8.81 -10.63 4.80
CA ALA A 72 -8.72 -10.72 6.26
C ALA A 72 -9.25 -12.06 6.83
N GLU A 73 -10.32 -12.60 6.23
CA GLU A 73 -10.92 -13.91 6.57
C GLU A 73 -10.05 -15.11 6.14
N LEU A 74 -9.04 -14.91 5.28
CA LEU A 74 -8.10 -15.94 4.86
C LEU A 74 -6.94 -16.11 5.86
N ILE A 75 -6.67 -15.11 6.68
CA ILE A 75 -5.44 -15.03 7.46
C ILE A 75 -5.49 -15.94 8.69
N ASP A 76 -4.43 -16.74 8.87
CA ASP A 76 -4.09 -17.33 10.17
C ASP A 76 -3.50 -16.25 11.07
N TRP A 77 -4.35 -15.71 11.94
CA TRP A 77 -4.01 -14.57 12.80
C TRP A 77 -3.02 -14.91 13.91
N ASP A 78 -2.99 -16.16 14.40
CA ASP A 78 -2.00 -16.57 15.39
C ASP A 78 -0.61 -16.61 14.78
N ARG A 79 -0.50 -17.11 13.54
CA ARG A 79 0.74 -17.08 12.78
C ARG A 79 1.17 -15.66 12.44
N PHE A 80 0.24 -14.83 11.95
CA PHE A 80 0.54 -13.43 11.64
C PHE A 80 1.02 -12.66 12.87
N LYS A 81 0.37 -12.85 14.03
CA LYS A 81 0.78 -12.28 15.32
C LYS A 81 2.18 -12.70 15.72
N ALA A 82 2.57 -13.95 15.50
CA ALA A 82 3.93 -14.42 15.79
C ALA A 82 4.98 -13.66 14.96
N ASP A 83 4.76 -13.51 13.65
CA ASP A 83 5.65 -12.76 12.75
C ASP A 83 5.69 -11.25 13.11
N ALA A 84 4.54 -10.68 13.47
CA ALA A 84 4.43 -9.30 13.93
C ALA A 84 5.28 -9.06 15.19
N LEU A 85 5.15 -9.91 16.21
CA LEU A 85 5.93 -9.82 17.46
C LEU A 85 7.43 -10.04 17.23
N ALA A 86 7.79 -10.86 16.25
CA ALA A 86 9.17 -11.06 15.80
C ALA A 86 9.74 -9.87 14.99
N GLY A 87 8.91 -8.88 14.63
CA GLY A 87 9.33 -7.67 13.92
C GLY A 87 9.46 -7.84 12.40
N VAL A 88 8.95 -8.94 11.83
CA VAL A 88 9.02 -9.22 10.38
C VAL A 88 8.43 -8.07 9.56
N TRP A 89 7.36 -7.45 10.08
CA TRP A 89 6.62 -6.37 9.41
C TRP A 89 6.96 -4.97 9.95
N GLY A 90 8.03 -4.86 10.74
CA GLY A 90 8.51 -3.60 11.29
C GLY A 90 7.87 -3.19 12.62
N GLU A 91 8.45 -2.15 13.22
CA GLU A 91 8.20 -1.78 14.62
C GLU A 91 6.77 -1.29 14.90
N ARG A 92 6.09 -0.65 13.93
CA ARG A 92 4.70 -0.19 14.13
C ARG A 92 3.74 -1.36 14.33
N ILE A 93 3.87 -2.39 13.49
CA ILE A 93 3.06 -3.61 13.57
C ILE A 93 3.46 -4.41 14.81
N ARG A 94 4.76 -4.45 15.15
CA ARG A 94 5.24 -5.09 16.38
C ARG A 94 4.67 -4.44 17.65
N ALA A 95 4.55 -3.11 17.66
CA ALA A 95 4.06 -2.32 18.79
C ALA A 95 2.53 -2.27 18.91
N PHE A 96 1.78 -2.84 17.95
CA PHE A 96 0.34 -2.99 18.06
C PHE A 96 -0.03 -3.77 19.34
N ASP A 97 -1.18 -3.46 19.95
CA ASP A 97 -1.62 -4.11 21.19
C ASP A 97 -2.17 -5.53 20.94
N TRP A 98 -1.24 -6.44 20.65
CA TRP A 98 -1.52 -7.85 20.39
C TRP A 98 -2.11 -8.59 21.59
N ALA A 99 -2.02 -8.03 22.81
CA ALA A 99 -2.59 -8.63 24.00
C ALA A 99 -4.12 -8.48 24.06
N THR A 100 -4.65 -7.43 23.43
CA THR A 100 -6.10 -7.14 23.38
C THR A 100 -6.73 -7.48 22.02
N PHE A 101 -5.93 -8.03 21.09
CA PHE A 101 -6.38 -8.41 19.76
C PHE A 101 -7.38 -9.58 19.80
N THR A 102 -8.61 -9.32 19.34
CA THR A 102 -9.72 -10.29 19.32
C THR A 102 -10.46 -10.37 17.99
N SER A 103 -10.30 -9.36 17.12
CA SER A 103 -10.94 -9.32 15.80
C SER A 103 -10.05 -8.66 14.77
N TRP A 104 -10.03 -9.18 13.56
CA TRP A 104 -9.14 -8.70 12.51
C TRP A 104 -9.36 -7.22 12.18
N GLU A 105 -10.56 -6.68 12.34
CA GLU A 105 -10.87 -5.26 12.11
C GLU A 105 -10.00 -4.33 12.95
N GLN A 106 -9.62 -4.74 14.17
CA GLN A 106 -8.77 -3.93 15.06
C GLN A 106 -7.40 -3.65 14.45
N PHE A 107 -6.90 -4.57 13.62
CA PHE A 107 -5.63 -4.43 12.93
C PHE A 107 -5.82 -3.94 11.49
N VAL A 108 -6.68 -4.60 10.72
CA VAL A 108 -6.83 -4.38 9.29
C VAL A 108 -7.36 -2.98 8.99
N ASP A 109 -8.37 -2.51 9.73
CA ASP A 109 -8.93 -1.18 9.52
C ASP A 109 -8.08 -0.08 10.21
N ASP A 110 -7.11 -0.43 11.07
CA ASP A 110 -6.20 0.51 11.69
C ASP A 110 -5.07 0.89 10.73
N MET A 111 -5.25 2.02 10.07
CA MET A 111 -4.31 2.56 9.09
C MET A 111 -3.00 3.07 9.72
N THR A 112 -2.88 3.13 11.05
CA THR A 112 -1.60 3.45 11.70
C THR A 112 -0.64 2.26 11.67
N VAL A 113 -1.17 1.03 11.60
CA VAL A 113 -0.38 -0.21 11.59
C VAL A 113 -0.49 -0.99 10.28
N ASN A 114 -1.64 -0.96 9.62
CA ASN A 114 -1.91 -1.67 8.36
C ASN A 114 -2.13 -0.71 7.17
N GLY A 115 -1.67 0.54 7.28
CA GLY A 115 -1.90 1.58 6.27
C GLY A 115 -0.64 2.01 5.54
N MET A 116 -0.76 2.08 4.21
CA MET A 116 0.22 2.66 3.29
C MET A 116 -0.45 3.79 2.49
N LEU A 117 0.13 4.98 2.50
CA LEU A 117 -0.45 6.13 1.79
C LEU A 117 0.02 6.17 0.34
N LEU A 118 -0.90 6.20 -0.61
CA LEU A 118 -0.63 6.21 -2.06
C LEU A 118 -1.40 7.33 -2.74
N CYS A 119 -0.90 7.85 -3.86
CA CYS A 119 -1.75 8.61 -4.77
C CYS A 119 -2.63 7.64 -5.58
N LYS A 120 -3.67 8.16 -6.23
CA LYS A 120 -4.61 7.35 -7.01
C LYS A 120 -3.93 6.52 -8.12
N ALA A 121 -2.92 7.09 -8.78
CA ALA A 121 -2.09 6.43 -9.77
C ALA A 121 -1.41 5.17 -9.17
N HIS A 122 -0.62 5.32 -8.12
CA HIS A 122 0.07 4.19 -7.48
C HIS A 122 -0.82 3.23 -6.70
N HIS A 123 -2.07 3.59 -6.45
CA HIS A 123 -3.05 2.67 -5.86
C HIS A 123 -3.72 1.80 -6.93
N ILE A 124 -4.41 2.41 -7.91
CA ILE A 124 -5.30 1.71 -8.86
C ILE A 124 -5.01 1.99 -10.33
N GLY A 125 -3.94 2.71 -10.65
CA GLY A 125 -3.52 3.04 -12.01
C GLY A 125 -3.19 1.78 -12.82
N LYS A 126 -3.58 1.79 -14.11
CA LYS A 126 -3.58 0.60 -14.98
C LYS A 126 -2.19 0.00 -15.25
N ASP A 127 -1.12 0.78 -15.12
CA ASP A 127 0.26 0.36 -15.44
C ASP A 127 1.29 0.84 -14.38
N GLU A 128 0.81 1.23 -13.20
CA GLU A 128 1.57 1.89 -12.13
C GLU A 128 0.97 1.63 -10.72
N GLY A 129 -0.23 1.04 -10.63
CA GLY A 129 -0.91 0.75 -9.38
C GLY A 129 -0.45 -0.55 -8.70
N ILE A 130 -0.42 -0.56 -7.37
CA ILE A 130 -0.12 -1.77 -6.58
C ILE A 130 -1.06 -2.94 -6.89
N HIS A 131 -2.31 -2.64 -7.28
CA HIS A 131 -3.30 -3.64 -7.69
C HIS A 131 -3.14 -4.15 -9.13
N ALA A 132 -2.24 -3.55 -9.92
CA ALA A 132 -2.11 -3.82 -11.36
C ALA A 132 -0.75 -4.43 -11.76
N MET A 133 0.25 -4.47 -10.86
CA MET A 133 1.60 -4.91 -11.21
C MET A 133 2.16 -5.97 -10.26
N PRO A 134 3.09 -6.81 -10.75
CA PRO A 134 3.91 -7.65 -9.87
C PRO A 134 4.64 -6.81 -8.82
N PHE A 135 4.59 -7.27 -7.57
CA PHE A 135 5.15 -6.54 -6.43
C PHE A 135 6.62 -6.08 -6.60
N PRO A 136 7.54 -6.88 -7.17
CA PRO A 136 8.91 -6.42 -7.42
C PRO A 136 9.00 -5.20 -8.35
N LEU A 137 8.20 -5.17 -9.43
CA LEU A 137 8.17 -4.04 -10.36
C LEU A 137 7.51 -2.82 -9.73
N TRP A 138 6.46 -3.02 -8.92
CA TRP A 138 5.83 -1.94 -8.16
C TRP A 138 6.77 -1.30 -7.14
N ILE A 139 7.55 -2.11 -6.40
CA ILE A 139 8.57 -1.61 -5.48
C ILE A 139 9.69 -0.87 -6.22
N ALA A 140 10.06 -1.31 -7.44
CA ALA A 140 11.12 -0.66 -8.21
C ALA A 140 10.80 0.81 -8.56
N GLN A 141 9.52 1.18 -8.75
CA GLN A 141 9.11 2.58 -8.99
C GLN A 141 9.59 3.52 -7.89
N LYS A 142 9.41 3.14 -6.63
CA LYS A 142 9.81 3.96 -5.47
C LYS A 142 11.31 4.30 -5.48
N TYR A 143 12.13 3.41 -6.02
CA TYR A 143 13.59 3.54 -6.02
C TYR A 143 14.15 3.98 -7.37
N ALA A 144 13.30 4.16 -8.39
CA ALA A 144 13.72 4.69 -9.68
C ALA A 144 14.21 6.14 -9.54
N LYS A 145 15.00 6.62 -10.50
CA LYS A 145 15.62 7.95 -10.41
C LYS A 145 14.59 9.06 -10.69
N GLU A 146 14.83 10.27 -10.17
CA GLU A 146 14.02 11.46 -10.49
C GLU A 146 13.91 11.67 -12.00
N GLY A 147 12.70 11.98 -12.48
CA GLY A 147 12.39 12.25 -13.89
C GLY A 147 12.39 11.01 -14.79
N TYR A 148 12.49 9.80 -14.24
CA TYR A 148 12.48 8.57 -15.02
C TYR A 148 11.08 8.30 -15.60
N GLN A 149 10.97 8.06 -16.91
CA GLN A 149 9.73 7.59 -17.53
C GLN A 149 9.59 6.08 -17.28
N PHE A 150 8.76 5.70 -16.31
CA PHE A 150 8.60 4.29 -15.91
C PHE A 150 7.69 3.52 -16.88
N SER A 151 6.58 4.15 -17.29
CA SER A 151 5.60 3.62 -18.24
C SER A 151 5.13 4.75 -19.17
N GLU A 152 4.20 4.49 -20.11
CA GLU A 152 3.64 5.56 -20.96
C GLU A 152 2.84 6.62 -20.17
N VAL A 153 2.42 6.31 -18.93
CA VAL A 153 1.57 7.17 -18.10
C VAL A 153 2.29 7.74 -16.87
N GLU A 154 3.48 7.24 -16.55
CA GLU A 154 4.18 7.57 -15.31
C GLU A 154 5.56 8.18 -15.53
N VAL A 155 5.81 9.32 -14.87
CA VAL A 155 7.14 9.90 -14.65
C VAL A 155 7.44 9.91 -13.14
N ILE A 156 8.64 9.48 -12.76
CA ILE A 156 9.06 9.35 -11.35
C ILE A 156 9.41 10.70 -10.75
N HIS A 157 8.95 10.90 -9.51
CA HIS A 157 9.18 12.09 -8.69
C HIS A 157 9.68 11.73 -7.28
N HIS A 158 10.49 12.61 -6.70
CA HIS A 158 11.07 12.52 -5.37
C HIS A 158 10.95 13.84 -4.63
N ALA A 159 10.80 13.76 -3.31
CA ALA A 159 10.91 14.94 -2.46
C ALA A 159 12.34 15.50 -2.53
N THR A 160 12.45 16.83 -2.66
CA THR A 160 13.73 17.56 -2.58
C THR A 160 14.10 17.86 -1.13
#